data_AF-A0A1Y3B5T5-F1
#
_entry.id   AF-A0A1Y3B5T5-F1
#
_cell.length_a   1.000
_cell.length_b   1.000
_cell.length_c   1.000
_cell.angle_alpha   90.00
_cell.angle_beta   90.00
_cell.angle_gamma   90.00
#
_symmetry.space_group_name_H-M   'P 1'
#
loop_
_entity.id
_entity.type
_entity.pdbx_description
1 polymer ?
#
loop_
_entity_poly.entity_id
_entity_poly.type
_entity_poly.pdbx_seq_one_letter_code
_entity_poly.pdbx_strand_id
1 'polypeptide(L)'
;LCELYLGNPNVRLNEDEYRITANLQLHDQWVGFDDELSLYLKTKYALANQLSGVFIWSINYDDYRNRCGWGQFPLLKAVNKAIEHCTLWKQCSPYLIRPDHHHLKMAQNSTSSSSSIRR
;
A
#
# COMPACT_ATOMS: atom_id res chain seq x y z
N LEU A 1 -7.37 -13.71 -2.61
CA LEU A 1 -7.80 -12.55 -3.43
C LEU A 1 -6.73 -12.16 -4.45
N CYS A 2 -5.46 -12.05 -4.06
CA CYS A 2 -4.39 -11.74 -5.00
C CYS A 2 -4.27 -12.72 -6.19
N GLU A 3 -4.41 -14.02 -5.97
CA GLU A 3 -4.45 -15.02 -7.05
C GLU A 3 -5.59 -14.74 -8.07
N LEU A 4 -6.72 -14.18 -7.62
CA LEU A 4 -7.87 -13.90 -8.47
C LEU A 4 -7.57 -12.78 -9.47
N TYR A 5 -7.03 -11.64 -9.03
CA TYR A 5 -6.77 -10.51 -9.95
C TYR A 5 -5.44 -10.62 -10.69
N LEU A 6 -4.49 -11.43 -10.19
CA LEU A 6 -3.27 -11.77 -10.95
C LEU A 6 -3.54 -12.82 -12.03
N GLY A 7 -4.45 -13.78 -11.76
CA GLY A 7 -4.75 -14.89 -12.66
C GLY A 7 -5.89 -14.63 -13.65
N ASN A 8 -6.63 -13.52 -13.52
CA ASN A 8 -7.78 -13.22 -14.36
C ASN A 8 -7.75 -11.77 -14.88
N PRO A 9 -7.50 -11.55 -16.19
CA PRO A 9 -7.41 -10.21 -16.76
C PRO A 9 -8.74 -9.44 -16.80
N ASN A 10 -9.87 -10.13 -16.59
CA ASN A 10 -11.19 -9.49 -16.57
C ASN A 10 -11.56 -8.89 -15.20
N VAL A 11 -10.77 -9.18 -14.16
CA VAL A 11 -10.97 -8.62 -12.83
C VAL A 11 -10.44 -7.20 -12.81
N ARG A 12 -11.28 -6.24 -12.43
CA ARG A 12 -10.87 -4.84 -12.24
C ARG A 12 -10.46 -4.61 -10.80
N LEU A 13 -9.20 -4.24 -10.60
CA LEU A 13 -8.68 -3.69 -9.35
C LEU A 13 -8.91 -2.18 -9.35
N ASN A 14 -9.61 -1.67 -8.34
CA ASN A 14 -9.82 -0.24 -8.14
C ASN A 14 -9.32 0.17 -6.76
N GLU A 15 -8.65 1.31 -6.68
CA GLU A 15 -8.24 1.93 -5.43
C GLU A 15 -9.28 2.97 -5.00
N ASP A 16 -9.71 2.93 -3.73
CA ASP A 16 -10.55 3.95 -3.12
C ASP A 16 -9.65 4.86 -2.26
N GLU A 17 -9.22 5.97 -2.84
CA GLU A 17 -8.33 6.94 -2.19
C GLU A 17 -8.97 7.57 -0.95
N TYR A 18 -10.29 7.73 -0.94
CA TYR A 18 -10.99 8.31 0.21
C TYR A 18 -11.06 7.34 1.39
N ARG A 19 -11.22 6.04 1.10
CA ARG A 19 -11.31 4.98 2.13
C ARG A 19 -9.98 4.32 2.45
N ILE A 20 -8.94 4.57 1.65
CA ILE A 20 -7.61 3.94 1.79
C ILE A 20 -7.76 2.41 1.79
N THR A 21 -8.47 1.89 0.79
CA THR A 21 -8.75 0.46 0.60
C THR A 21 -8.84 0.12 -0.88
N ALA A 22 -8.56 -1.12 -1.23
CA ALA A 22 -8.73 -1.64 -2.58
C ALA A 22 -10.04 -2.41 -2.73
N ASN A 23 -10.53 -2.52 -3.97
CA ASN A 23 -11.62 -3.42 -4.30
C ASN A 23 -11.41 -4.13 -5.65
N LEU A 24 -11.95 -5.33 -5.75
CA LEU A 24 -12.04 -6.11 -6.98
C LEU A 24 -13.47 -6.09 -7.49
N GLN A 25 -13.63 -5.93 -8.81
CA GLN A 25 -14.92 -6.06 -9.48
C GLN A 25 -14.82 -7.04 -10.65
N LEU A 26 -15.75 -7.99 -10.71
CA LEU A 26 -15.91 -8.94 -11.81
C LEU A 26 -17.40 -9.21 -12.04
N HIS A 27 -17.95 -8.72 -13.14
CA HIS A 27 -19.39 -8.74 -13.41
C HIS A 27 -20.21 -8.10 -12.28
N ASP A 28 -21.09 -8.87 -11.66
CA ASP A 28 -21.93 -8.49 -10.52
C ASP A 28 -21.26 -8.73 -9.16
N GLN A 29 -20.05 -9.30 -9.14
CA GLN A 29 -19.28 -9.54 -7.94
C GLN A 29 -18.41 -8.33 -7.61
N TRP A 30 -18.43 -7.96 -6.32
CA TRP A 30 -17.60 -6.90 -5.77
C TRP A 30 -17.02 -7.36 -4.43
N VAL A 31 -15.72 -7.13 -4.23
CA VAL A 31 -15.03 -7.48 -2.97
C VAL A 31 -14.10 -6.35 -2.57
N GLY A 32 -14.35 -5.74 -1.41
CA GLY A 32 -13.43 -4.82 -0.76
C GLY A 32 -12.41 -5.57 0.11
N PHE A 33 -11.16 -5.12 0.11
CA PHE A 33 -10.09 -5.76 0.85
C PHE A 33 -8.97 -4.78 1.24
N ASP A 34 -8.09 -5.26 2.12
CA ASP A 34 -6.85 -4.62 2.53
C ASP A 34 -5.66 -5.19 1.74
N ASP A 35 -4.80 -4.31 1.27
CA ASP A 35 -3.53 -4.57 0.59
C ASP A 35 -2.35 -4.01 1.41
N GLU A 36 -1.12 -4.12 0.90
CA GLU A 36 0.07 -3.64 1.61
C GLU A 36 0.01 -2.12 1.87
N LEU A 37 -0.50 -1.33 0.92
CA LEU A 37 -0.56 0.13 1.04
C LEU A 37 -1.55 0.55 2.12
N SER A 38 -2.77 0.02 2.08
CA SER A 38 -3.82 0.32 3.04
C SER A 38 -3.45 -0.09 4.46
N LEU A 39 -2.85 -1.27 4.66
CA LEU A 39 -2.37 -1.68 5.99
C LEU A 39 -1.20 -0.84 6.50
N TYR A 40 -0.27 -0.47 5.61
CA TYR A 40 0.81 0.45 5.97
C TYR A 40 0.25 1.80 6.45
N LEU A 41 -0.72 2.37 5.72
CA LEU A 41 -1.33 3.67 6.06
C LEU A 41 -2.22 3.59 7.32
N LYS A 42 -3.02 2.53 7.47
CA LYS A 42 -3.82 2.28 8.69
C LYS A 42 -2.94 2.13 9.92
N THR A 43 -1.81 1.44 9.79
CA THR A 43 -0.84 1.30 10.88
C THR A 43 -0.21 2.64 11.23
N LYS A 44 0.22 3.42 10.22
CA LYS A 44 0.68 4.79 10.46
C LYS A 44 -0.37 5.65 11.15
N TYR A 45 -1.64 5.50 10.78
CA TYR A 45 -2.76 6.22 11.42
C TYR A 45 -2.90 5.84 12.89
N ALA A 46 -2.88 4.54 13.22
CA ALA A 46 -2.94 4.10 14.61
C ALA A 46 -1.79 4.69 15.45
N LEU A 47 -0.56 4.64 14.93
CA LEU A 47 0.62 5.14 15.64
C LEU A 47 0.63 6.66 15.78
N ALA A 48 0.18 7.39 14.75
CA ALA A 48 0.00 8.84 14.81
C ALA A 48 -1.02 9.28 15.87
N ASN A 49 -2.00 8.42 16.17
CA ASN A 49 -2.99 8.63 17.22
C ASN A 49 -2.57 8.04 18.58
N GLN A 50 -1.28 7.69 18.75
CA GLN A 50 -0.72 7.16 19.99
C GLN A 50 -1.43 5.89 20.49
N LEU A 51 -2.01 5.11 19.57
CA LEU A 51 -2.50 3.78 19.89
C LEU A 51 -1.32 2.83 20.09
N SER A 52 -1.45 1.86 20.99
CA SER A 52 -0.34 0.96 21.37
C SER A 52 0.09 0.00 20.26
N GLY A 53 -0.68 -0.11 19.17
CA GLY A 53 -0.37 -0.96 18.03
C GLY A 53 -1.59 -1.24 17.17
N VAL A 54 -1.51 -2.32 16.38
CA VAL A 54 -2.61 -2.82 15.55
C VAL A 54 -2.84 -4.30 15.82
N PHE A 55 -4.09 -4.73 15.67
CA PHE A 55 -4.48 -6.13 15.73
C PHE A 55 -4.91 -6.60 14.34
N ILE A 56 -4.49 -7.80 13.94
CA ILE A 56 -4.79 -8.37 12.62
C ILE A 56 -5.61 -9.64 12.80
N TRP A 57 -6.76 -9.70 12.13
CA TRP A 57 -7.55 -10.91 12.00
C TRP A 57 -7.58 -11.36 10.52
N SER A 58 -6.91 -12.43 10.14
CA SER A 58 -5.99 -13.26 10.93
C SER A 58 -4.82 -13.73 10.06
N ILE A 59 -3.73 -14.14 10.71
CA ILE A 59 -2.45 -14.44 10.04
C ILE A 59 -2.56 -15.54 8.97
N ASN A 60 -3.51 -16.46 9.09
CA ASN A 60 -3.74 -17.54 8.12
C ASN A 60 -4.38 -17.08 6.80
N TYR A 61 -4.88 -15.85 6.72
CA TYR A 61 -5.43 -15.26 5.50
C TYR A 61 -4.44 -14.34 4.77
N ASP A 62 -3.26 -14.11 5.33
CA ASP A 62 -2.14 -13.48 4.62
C ASP A 62 -1.55 -14.47 3.58
N ASP A 63 -0.76 -13.98 2.63
CA ASP A 63 -0.08 -14.84 1.65
C ASP A 63 1.16 -15.52 2.24
N TYR A 64 0.95 -16.37 3.24
CA TYR A 64 2.03 -17.08 3.95
C TYR A 64 2.78 -18.08 3.07
N ARG A 65 2.19 -18.50 1.95
CA ARG A 65 2.81 -19.42 0.98
C ARG A 65 3.43 -18.72 -0.22
N ASN A 66 3.40 -17.38 -0.27
CA ASN A 66 3.90 -16.60 -1.40
C ASN A 66 3.30 -17.06 -2.75
N ARG A 67 1.99 -17.31 -2.79
CA ARG A 67 1.28 -17.69 -4.04
C ARG A 67 1.13 -16.53 -4.99
N CYS A 68 1.18 -15.30 -4.48
CA CYS A 68 0.98 -14.07 -5.26
C CYS A 68 2.31 -13.41 -5.68
N GLY A 69 3.45 -13.93 -5.22
CA GLY A 69 4.77 -13.51 -5.69
C GLY A 69 5.36 -12.28 -5.00
N TRP A 70 4.73 -11.76 -3.94
CA TRP A 70 5.21 -10.60 -3.17
C TRP A 70 6.03 -10.97 -1.92
N GLY A 71 6.39 -12.24 -1.79
CA GLY A 71 7.05 -12.81 -0.62
C GLY A 71 6.04 -13.35 0.40
N GLN A 72 6.54 -14.06 1.42
CA GLN A 72 5.68 -14.57 2.49
C GLN A 72 5.23 -13.44 3.42
N PHE A 73 3.98 -13.47 3.85
CA PHE A 73 3.38 -12.52 4.78
C PHE A 73 3.49 -11.04 4.36
N PRO A 74 3.11 -10.68 3.11
CA PRO A 74 3.24 -9.30 2.62
C PRO A 74 2.45 -8.31 3.46
N LEU A 75 1.25 -8.67 3.93
CA LEU A 75 0.41 -7.79 4.73
C LEU A 75 1.00 -7.52 6.12
N LEU A 76 1.46 -8.58 6.81
CA LEU A 76 2.13 -8.41 8.11
C LEU A 76 3.46 -7.63 7.98
N LYS A 77 4.20 -7.83 6.88
CA LYS A 77 5.42 -7.06 6.60
C LYS A 77 5.12 -5.57 6.39
N ALA A 78 4.02 -5.23 5.72
CA ALA A 78 3.61 -3.84 5.56
C ALA A 78 3.32 -3.17 6.91
N VAL A 79 2.67 -3.89 7.83
CA VAL A 79 2.43 -3.43 9.21
C VAL A 79 3.75 -3.22 9.96
N ASN A 80 4.66 -4.20 9.94
CA ASN A 80 5.96 -4.07 10.62
C ASN A 80 6.79 -2.90 10.07
N LYS A 81 6.78 -2.71 8.74
CA LYS A 81 7.45 -1.58 8.10
C LYS A 81 6.89 -0.24 8.57
N ALA A 82 5.57 -0.12 8.73
CA ALA A 82 4.95 1.09 9.27
C ALA A 82 5.35 1.33 10.73
N ILE A 83 5.40 0.28 11.56
CA ILE A 83 5.86 0.37 12.95
C ILE A 83 7.31 0.84 13.02
N GLU A 84 8.21 0.22 12.25
CA GLU A 84 9.63 0.59 12.16
C GLU A 84 9.80 2.07 11.76
N HIS A 85 9.07 2.52 10.74
CA HIS A 85 9.09 3.92 10.30
C HIS A 85 8.52 4.90 11.36
N CYS A 86 7.62 4.45 12.22
CA CYS A 86 7.00 5.26 13.27
C CYS A 86 7.70 5.21 14.63
N THR A 87 8.76 4.41 14.78
CA THR A 87 9.55 4.35 16.03
C THR A 87 10.15 5.71 16.41
N LEU A 88 10.34 6.61 15.44
CA LEU A 88 10.67 8.02 15.65
C LEU A 88 9.37 8.83 15.57
N TRP A 89 8.76 9.14 16.73
CA TRP A 89 7.49 9.89 16.89
C TRP A 89 7.33 11.16 16.02
N LYS A 90 8.43 11.76 15.53
CA LYS A 90 8.42 12.89 14.60
C LYS A 90 7.92 12.55 13.19
N GLN A 91 7.93 11.27 12.78
CA GLN A 91 7.60 10.83 11.40
C GLN A 91 6.16 10.34 11.22
N CYS A 92 5.41 10.19 12.32
CA CYS A 92 4.02 9.73 12.28
C CYS A 92 3.08 10.84 12.69
N SER A 93 3.17 11.95 11.94
CA SER A 93 2.17 13.01 11.98
C SER A 93 0.90 12.55 11.23
N PRO A 94 -0.30 12.70 11.81
CA PRO A 94 -1.55 12.39 11.12
C PRO A 94 -1.76 13.25 9.87
N TYR A 95 -1.10 14.41 9.80
CA TYR A 95 -1.11 15.30 8.64
C TYR A 95 -0.25 14.82 7.48
N LEU A 96 0.70 13.89 7.71
CA LEU A 96 1.54 13.27 6.67
C LEU A 96 0.99 11.91 6.17
N ILE A 97 -0.23 11.56 6.57
CA ILE A 97 -0.96 10.37 6.09
C ILE A 97 -1.82 10.72 4.87
N ARG A 98 -2.09 12.01 4.64
CA ARG A 98 -2.66 12.48 3.38
C ARG A 98 -1.54 12.54 2.35
N PRO A 99 -1.61 11.75 1.27
CA PRO A 99 -0.82 12.06 0.11
C PRO A 99 -1.45 13.29 -0.54
N ASP A 100 -0.80 14.45 -0.43
CA ASP A 100 -0.94 15.45 -1.47
C ASP A 100 -0.34 14.83 -2.75
N HIS A 101 -1.17 14.11 -3.51
CA HIS A 101 -0.75 13.37 -4.71
C HIS A 101 -0.29 14.27 -5.88
N HIS A 102 -0.17 15.58 -5.69
CA HIS A 102 0.41 16.47 -6.69
C HIS A 102 1.93 16.37 -6.85
N HIS A 103 2.66 15.77 -5.90
CA HIS A 103 4.13 15.72 -5.96
C HIS A 103 4.75 14.38 -6.39
N LEU A 104 4.02 13.25 -6.37
CA LEU A 104 4.58 11.94 -6.76
C LEU A 104 4.54 11.66 -8.27
N LYS A 105 3.85 12.48 -9.07
CA LYS A 105 3.95 12.40 -10.55
C LYS A 105 5.22 13.03 -11.13
N MET A 106 6.08 13.66 -10.33
CA MET A 106 7.29 14.32 -10.81
C MET A 106 8.58 13.48 -10.68
N ALA A 107 8.54 12.32 -10.03
CA ALA A 107 9.74 11.49 -9.83
C ALA A 107 9.99 10.45 -10.94
N GLN A 108 9.14 10.38 -11.97
CA GLN A 108 9.29 9.45 -13.10
C GLN A 108 9.54 10.14 -14.46
N ASN A 109 9.76 11.46 -14.48
CA ASN A 109 9.99 12.25 -15.70
C ASN A 109 11.31 13.03 -15.70
N SER A 110 12.38 12.51 -15.09
CA SER A 110 13.73 13.05 -15.24
C SER A 110 14.66 12.08 -15.96
N THR A 111 14.23 11.59 -17.12
CA THR A 111 15.14 11.05 -18.15
C THR A 111 14.63 11.41 -19.54
N SER A 112 14.99 12.61 -20.02
CA SER A 112 15.21 12.87 -21.44
C SER A 112 16.01 14.16 -21.66
N SER A 113 17.23 13.98 -22.16
CA SER A 113 17.97 14.84 -23.09
C SER A 113 18.32 16.29 -22.71
N SER A 114 19.61 16.53 -22.48
CA SER A 114 20.29 17.68 -23.09
C SER A 114 21.63 17.23 -23.67
N SER A 115 21.64 16.95 -24.97
CA SER A 115 22.84 16.99 -25.79
C SER A 115 23.30 18.43 -25.97
N SER A 116 24.57 18.76 -25.69
CA SER A 116 25.46 19.49 -26.63
C SER A 116 26.72 20.12 -25.99
N ILE A 117 27.88 19.72 -26.55
CA ILE A 117 29.00 20.57 -27.05
C ILE A 117 30.15 20.99 -26.10
N ARG A 118 31.35 20.48 -26.48
CA ARG A 118 32.75 20.97 -26.40
C ARG A 118 33.39 21.29 -25.02
N ARG A 119 34.47 20.57 -24.71
CA ARG A 119 35.86 20.96 -25.05
C ARG A 119 36.67 19.73 -25.43
#